data_AF-A0AA38CHC3-F1
#
_entry.id   AF-A0AA38CHC3-F1
#
_cell.length_a   1.000
_cell.length_b   1.000
_cell.length_c   1.000
_cell.angle_alpha   90.00
_cell.angle_beta   90.00
_cell.angle_gamma   90.00
#
_symmetry.space_group_name_H-M   'P 1'
#
loop_
_entity.id
_entity.type
_entity.pdbx_description
1 polymer ?
#
loop_
_entity_poly.entity_id
_entity_poly.type
_entity_poly.pdbx_seq_one_letter_code
_entity_poly.pdbx_strand_id
1 'polypeptide(L)' 'RGGGAYVILIPLDSEPLHLSFKLYFDCTNNIVEYEALVLGLQAAIALDVKSINIFGDSQLVVNQVN' A
#
# COMPACT_ATOMS: atom_id res chain seq x y z
N ARG A 1 -19.91 -5.93 3.92
CA ARG A 1 -19.28 -5.72 2.60
C ARG A 1 -17.77 -5.70 2.87
N GLY A 2 -16.91 -5.38 1.90
CA GLY A 2 -15.46 -5.43 2.12
C GLY A 2 -14.70 -4.79 0.97
N GLY A 3 -13.43 -4.51 1.20
CA GLY A 3 -12.53 -3.90 0.21
C GLY A 3 -11.36 -4.81 -0.13
N GLY A 4 -10.60 -4.40 -1.13
CA GLY A 4 -9.34 -5.04 -1.50
C GLY A 4 -8.27 -3.96 -1.65
N ALA A 5 -7.13 -4.18 -1.00
CA ALA A 5 -5.95 -3.35 -1.19
C ALA A 5 -4.94 -4.13 -2.06
N TYR A 6 -4.32 -3.42 -2.99
CA TYR A 6 -3.29 -3.97 -3.86
C TYR A 6 -2.03 -3.13 -3.75
N VAL A 7 -0.90 -3.78 -3.50
CA VAL A 7 0.40 -3.14 -3.34
C VAL A 7 1.39 -3.83 -4.26
N ILE A 8 2.21 -3.04 -4.94
CA ILE A 8 3.33 -3.52 -5.75
C ILE A 8 4.61 -2.94 -5.16
N LEU A 9 5.54 -3.81 -4.76
CA LEU A 9 6.90 -3.41 -4.40
C LEU A 9 7.79 -3.65 -5.61
N ILE A 10 8.45 -2.58 -6.07
CA ILE A 10 9.29 -2.61 -7.28
C ILE A 10 10.75 -2.43 -6.84
N PRO A 11 11.50 -3.53 -6.64
CA PRO A 11 12.93 -3.47 -6.40
C PRO A 11 13.70 -3.17 -7.70
N LEU A 12 14.92 -2.62 -7.59
CA LEU A 12 15.75 -2.26 -8.74
C LEU A 12 16.32 -3.48 -9.48
N ASP A 13 16.72 -4.51 -8.71
CA ASP A 13 17.52 -5.65 -9.20
C ASP A 13 16.78 -6.98 -9.11
N SER A 14 15.45 -6.97 -8.93
CA SER A 14 14.64 -8.19 -8.86
C SER A 14 13.23 -7.96 -9.39
N GLU A 15 12.48 -9.06 -9.53
CA GLU A 15 11.11 -8.99 -10.02
C GLU A 15 10.17 -8.27 -9.03
N PRO A 16 9.16 -7.54 -9.54
CA PRO A 16 8.16 -6.92 -8.68
C PRO A 16 7.43 -7.92 -7.80
N LEU A 17 7.22 -7.56 -6.53
CA LEU A 17 6.40 -8.32 -5.61
C LEU A 17 4.99 -7.74 -5.56
N HIS A 18 4.02 -8.56 -5.95
CA HIS A 18 2.60 -8.20 -5.95
C HIS A 18 1.90 -8.75 -4.71
N LEU A 19 1.29 -7.87 -3.93
CA LEU A 19 0.61 -8.20 -2.69
C LEU A 19 -0.87 -7.78 -2.76
N SER A 20 -1.76 -8.73 -2.50
CA SER A 20 -3.20 -8.50 -2.46
C SER A 20 -3.73 -8.77 -1.06
N PHE A 21 -4.43 -7.80 -0.50
CA PHE A 21 -4.99 -7.88 0.84
C PHE A 21 -6.50 -7.75 0.78
N LYS A 22 -7.19 -8.63 1.51
CA LYS A 22 -8.65 -8.56 1.67
C LYS A 22 -8.98 -7.83 2.96
N LEU A 23 -9.76 -6.76 2.85
CA LEU A 23 -10.26 -6.01 3.99
C LEU A 23 -11.63 -6.57 4.39
N TYR A 24 -11.71 -7.14 5.59
CA TYR A 24 -12.90 -7.82 6.11
C TYR A 24 -13.88 -6.88 6.82
N PHE A 25 -13.73 -5.57 6.64
CA PHE A 25 -14.59 -4.54 7.22
C PHE A 25 -15.14 -3.65 6.11
N ASP A 26 -16.22 -2.92 6.42
CA ASP A 26 -16.79 -1.95 5.50
C ASP A 26 -15.83 -0.76 5.34
N CYS A 27 -15.48 -0.46 4.09
CA CYS A 27 -14.50 0.56 3.75
C CYS A 27 -14.97 1.38 2.55
N THR A 28 -14.67 2.68 2.59
CA THR A 28 -14.77 3.60 1.46
C THR A 28 -13.48 3.54 0.63
N ASN A 29 -13.45 4.13 -0.56
CA ASN A 29 -12.24 4.16 -1.40
C ASN A 29 -11.05 4.76 -0.65
N ASN A 30 -11.24 5.90 0.04
CA ASN A 30 -10.18 6.53 0.82
C ASN A 30 -9.65 5.62 1.94
N ILE A 31 -10.53 4.83 2.57
CA ILE A 31 -10.12 3.85 3.58
C ILE A 31 -9.31 2.73 2.92
N VAL A 32 -9.72 2.22 1.76
CA VAL A 32 -8.98 1.19 1.01
C VAL A 32 -7.57 1.69 0.64
N GLU A 33 -7.45 2.92 0.16
CA GLU A 33 -6.16 3.53 -0.22
C GLU A 33 -5.26 3.75 1.00
N TYR A 34 -5.83 4.22 2.13
CA TYR A 34 -5.10 4.32 3.39
C TYR A 34 -4.59 2.97 3.90
N GLU A 35 -5.43 1.95 3.85
CA GLU A 35 -5.06 0.60 4.27
C GLU A 35 -4.00 0.00 3.33
N ALA A 36 -4.10 0.25 2.02
CA ALA A 36 -3.08 -0.15 1.06
C ALA A 36 -1.71 0.47 1.39
N LEU A 37 -1.68 1.76 1.75
CA LEU A 37 -0.47 2.44 2.20
C LEU A 37 0.13 1.80 3.46
N VAL A 38 -0.70 1.57 4.49
CA VAL A 38 -0.25 0.97 5.76
C VAL A 38 0.27 -0.45 5.54
N LEU A 39 -0.45 -1.28 4.80
CA LEU A 39 -0.07 -2.66 4.49
C LEU A 39 1.20 -2.72 3.64
N GLY A 40 1.37 -1.79 2.68
CA GLY A 40 2.58 -1.68 1.88
C GLY A 40 3.80 -1.29 2.70
N LEU A 41 3.66 -0.36 3.65
CA LEU A 41 4.72 0.01 4.59
C LEU A 41 5.09 -1.15 5.51
N GLN A 42 4.10 -1.88 6.04
CA GLN A 42 4.35 -3.07 6.86
C GLN A 42 5.11 -4.15 6.09
N ALA A 43 4.75 -4.38 4.82
CA ALA A 43 5.46 -5.31 3.96
C ALA A 43 6.91 -4.85 3.70
N ALA A 44 7.13 -3.55 3.44
CA ALA A 44 8.47 -3.00 3.26
C ALA A 44 9.35 -3.18 4.51
N ILE A 45 8.80 -2.95 5.71
CA ILE A 45 9.49 -3.19 6.99
C ILE A 45 9.82 -4.68 7.15
N ALA A 46 8.89 -5.58 6.85
CA ALA A 46 9.11 -7.02 6.96
C ALA A 46 10.20 -7.54 6.00
N LEU A 47 10.43 -6.83 4.90
CA LEU A 47 11.49 -7.10 3.92
C LEU A 47 12.79 -6.34 4.21
N ASP A 48 12.88 -5.66 5.35
CA ASP A 48 14.03 -4.85 5.77
C ASP A 48 14.43 -3.74 4.77
N VAL A 49 13.45 -3.19 4.04
CA VAL A 49 13.66 -2.07 3.11
C VAL A 49 14.06 -0.82 3.89
N LYS A 50 15.21 -0.23 3.55
CA LYS A 50 15.76 0.95 4.25
C LYS A 50 15.22 2.29 3.73
N SER A 51 14.80 2.32 2.47
CA SER A 51 14.26 3.52 1.82
C SER A 51 13.25 3.09 0.76
N ILE A 52 12.11 3.76 0.70
CA ILE A 52 11.05 3.48 -0.26
C ILE A 52 10.44 4.78 -0.77
N ASN A 53 10.12 4.82 -2.06
CA ASN A 53 9.30 5.86 -2.66
C ASN A 53 7.89 5.30 -2.86
N ILE A 54 6.90 6.05 -2.38
CA ILE A 54 5.50 5.60 -2.39
C ILE A 54 4.74 6.40 -3.43
N PHE A 55 3.99 5.69 -4.27
CA PHE A 55 3.14 6.26 -5.29
C PHE A 55 1.70 5.80 -5.04
N GLY A 56 0.78 6.74 -4.93
CA GLY A 56 -0.65 6.50 -4.80
C GLY A 56 -1.40 7.44 -5.75
N ASP A 57 -2.52 6.97 -6.28
CA ASP A 57 -3.47 7.75 -7.09
C ASP A 57 -4.33 8.70 -6.24
N SER A 58 -4.45 8.40 -4.94
CA SER A 58 -5.18 9.21 -3.98
C SER A 58 -4.48 10.54 -3.65
N GLN A 59 -4.94 11.62 -4.28
CA GLN A 59 -4.49 12.97 -3.91
C GLN A 59 -4.73 13.29 -2.43
N LEU A 60 -5.80 12.75 -1.83
CA LEU A 60 -6.12 12.99 -0.43
C LEU A 60 -5.10 12.34 0.50
N VAL A 61 -4.81 11.04 0.31
CA VAL A 61 -3.82 10.32 1.12
C VAL A 61 -2.44 10.96 0.94
N VAL A 62 -2.07 11.29 -0.31
CA VAL A 62 -0.78 11.95 -0.63
C VAL A 62 -0.66 13.31 0.06
N ASN A 63 -1.72 14.12 0.10
CA ASN A 63 -1.69 15.45 0.73
C ASN A 63 -1.70 15.41 2.28
N GLN A 64 -2.12 14.31 2.89
CA GLN A 64 -2.17 14.17 4.35
C GLN A 64 -0.88 13.58 4.93
N VAL A 65 -0.09 12.87 4.11
CA VAL A 65 1.12 12.15 4.55
C VAL A 65 2.41 12.89 4.15
N ASN A 66 2.36 13.78 3.16
CA ASN A 66 3.43 14.74 2.84
C ASN A 66 3.34 15.98 3.73
#